data_AF-A0A819EGS3-F1
#
_entry.id   AF-A0A819EGS3-F1
#
_cell.length_a   1.000
_cell.length_b   1.000
_cell.length_c   1.000
_cell.angle_alpha   90.00
_cell.angle_beta   90.00
_cell.angle_gamma   90.00
#
_symmetry.space_group_name_H-M   'P 1'
#
loop_
_entity.id
_entity.type
_entity.pdbx_description
1 polymer ?
#
loop_
_entity_poly.entity_id
_entity_poly.type
_entity_poly.pdbx_seq_one_letter_code
_entity_poly.pdbx_strand_id
1 'polypeptide(L)'
;MNKVTLNESYQDLLEMIETRLQSLKASWKLHQFLYNRKEILLIMQERKNSIQEEIGHDQQKLVLLAQYIQRIQQESKCLNECYADEKETEIKQKEMNVLTLWKLLQQFIDQ
;
A
#
# COMPACT_ATOMS: atom_id res chain seq x y z
N MET A 1 -13.22 -46.58 -3.80
CA MET A 1 -12.75 -45.37 -4.50
C MET A 1 -11.72 -45.79 -5.53
N ASN A 2 -11.92 -45.51 -6.82
CA ASN A 2 -10.96 -45.88 -7.85
C ASN A 2 -9.79 -44.87 -7.87
N LYS A 3 -8.58 -45.27 -8.28
CA LYS A 3 -7.37 -44.45 -8.21
C LYS A 3 -7.52 -43.07 -8.88
N VAL A 4 -8.31 -43.02 -9.94
CA VAL A 4 -8.61 -41.79 -10.71
C VAL A 4 -9.36 -40.78 -9.83
N THR A 5 -10.45 -41.20 -9.18
CA THR A 5 -11.26 -40.35 -8.29
C THR A 5 -10.46 -39.83 -7.09
N LEU A 6 -9.52 -40.62 -6.57
CA LEU A 6 -8.63 -40.17 -5.51
C LEU A 6 -7.68 -39.07 -6.00
N ASN A 7 -7.08 -39.26 -7.18
CA ASN A 7 -6.16 -38.27 -7.76
C ASN A 7 -6.89 -36.96 -8.08
N GLU A 8 -8.09 -37.01 -8.66
CA GLU A 8 -8.91 -35.83 -8.93
C GLU A 8 -9.21 -35.06 -7.63
N SER A 9 -9.73 -35.76 -6.61
CA SER A 9 -10.02 -35.12 -5.32
C SER A 9 -8.78 -34.54 -4.63
N TYR A 10 -7.60 -35.13 -4.84
CA TYR A 10 -6.34 -34.59 -4.34
C TYR A 10 -5.93 -33.32 -5.08
N GLN A 11 -6.09 -33.26 -6.41
CA GLN A 11 -5.82 -32.05 -7.19
C GLN A 11 -6.76 -30.90 -6.82
N ASP A 12 -8.06 -31.18 -6.64
CA ASP A 12 -9.03 -30.18 -6.20
C ASP A 12 -8.65 -29.58 -4.83
N LEU A 13 -8.15 -30.41 -3.92
CA LEU A 13 -7.67 -29.96 -2.61
C LEU A 13 -6.43 -29.06 -2.73
N LEU A 14 -5.50 -29.39 -3.63
CA LEU A 14 -4.33 -28.55 -3.88
C LEU A 14 -4.73 -27.19 -4.44
N GLU A 15 -5.61 -27.16 -5.44
CA GLU A 15 -6.12 -25.91 -6.03
C GLU A 15 -6.86 -25.05 -5.00
N MET A 16 -7.67 -25.67 -4.13
CA MET A 16 -8.35 -24.96 -3.04
C MET A 16 -7.35 -24.37 -2.03
N ILE A 17 -6.29 -25.09 -1.68
CA ILE A 17 -5.22 -24.60 -0.79
C ILE A 17 -4.48 -23.43 -1.45
N GLU A 18 -4.14 -23.55 -2.73
CA GLU A 18 -3.45 -22.50 -3.49
C GLU A 18 -4.27 -21.22 -3.58
N THR A 19 -5.56 -21.33 -3.91
CA THR A 19 -6.50 -20.21 -3.97
C THR A 19 -6.61 -19.51 -2.61
N ARG A 20 -6.73 -20.28 -1.52
CA ARG A 20 -6.78 -19.72 -0.15
C ARG A 20 -5.47 -19.03 0.22
N LEU A 21 -4.33 -19.61 -0.14
CA LEU A 21 -3.02 -19.00 0.09
C LEU A 21 -2.87 -17.66 -0.65
N GLN A 22 -3.34 -17.59 -1.90
CA GLN A 22 -3.34 -16.34 -2.68
C GLN A 22 -4.21 -15.27 -2.03
N SER A 23 -5.42 -15.62 -1.57
CA SER A 23 -6.31 -14.69 -0.86
C SER A 23 -5.69 -14.18 0.45
N LEU A 24 -5.08 -15.06 1.25
CA LEU A 24 -4.37 -14.66 2.48
C LEU A 24 -3.21 -13.70 2.19
N LYS A 25 -2.41 -13.99 1.15
CA LYS A 25 -1.33 -13.10 0.71
C LYS A 25 -1.85 -11.72 0.29
N ALA A 26 -2.95 -11.68 -0.47
CA ALA A 26 -3.58 -10.42 -0.89
C ALA A 26 -4.09 -9.62 0.31
N SER A 27 -4.76 -10.28 1.26
CA SER A 27 -5.25 -9.65 2.49
C SER A 27 -4.11 -9.08 3.34
N TRP A 28 -3.03 -9.85 3.51
CA TRP A 28 -1.85 -9.38 4.23
C TRP A 28 -1.23 -8.14 3.58
N LYS A 29 -1.05 -8.14 2.25
CA LYS A 29 -0.54 -6.98 1.50
C LYS A 29 -1.44 -5.76 1.67
N LEU A 30 -2.77 -5.95 1.68
CA LEU A 30 -3.73 -4.87 1.88
C LEU A 30 -3.57 -4.26 3.28
N HIS A 31 -3.46 -5.10 4.31
CA HIS A 31 -3.22 -4.62 5.68
C HIS A 31 -1.91 -3.84 5.80
N GLN A 32 -0.83 -4.32 5.18
CA GLN A 32 0.44 -3.61 5.14
C GLN A 32 0.30 -2.24 4.46
N PHE A 33 -0.34 -2.17 3.30
CA PHE A 33 -0.59 -0.91 2.59
C PHE A 33 -1.36 0.09 3.45
N LEU A 34 -2.42 -0.36 4.12
CA LEU A 34 -3.22 0.49 5.00
C LEU A 34 -2.42 1.01 6.19
N TYR A 35 -1.56 0.16 6.76
CA TYR A 35 -0.65 0.54 7.84
C TYR A 35 0.38 1.57 7.38
N ASN A 36 1.14 1.28 6.32
CA ASN A 36 2.15 2.16 5.75
C ASN A 36 1.55 3.53 5.36
N ARG A 37 0.34 3.52 4.78
CA ARG A 37 -0.40 4.74 4.47
C ARG A 37 -0.69 5.55 5.72
N LYS A 38 -1.11 4.92 6.81
CA LYS A 38 -1.40 5.64 8.06
C LYS A 38 -0.13 6.28 8.63
N GLU A 39 0.97 5.54 8.63
CA GLU A 39 2.26 6.05 9.11
C GLU A 39 2.74 7.24 8.28
N ILE A 40 2.70 7.14 6.95
CA ILE A 40 3.22 8.22 6.11
C ILE A 40 2.42 9.51 6.25
N LEU A 41 1.09 9.40 6.42
CA LEU A 41 0.23 10.55 6.66
C LEU A 41 0.54 11.22 8.00
N LEU A 42 0.84 10.44 9.04
CA LEU A 42 1.26 10.97 10.33
C LEU A 42 2.60 11.72 10.20
N ILE A 43 3.58 11.11 9.53
CA ILE A 43 4.89 11.74 9.29
C ILE A 43 4.74 13.05 8.51
N MET A 44 3.90 13.08 7.46
CA MET A 44 3.64 14.30 6.70
C MET A 44 3.01 15.40 7.56
N GLN A 45 2.10 15.04 8.46
CA GLN A 45 1.47 15.99 9.38
C GLN A 45 2.48 16.54 10.40
N GLU A 46 3.28 15.68 11.02
CA GLU A 46 4.35 16.08 11.93
C GLU A 46 5.38 16.98 11.24
N ARG A 47 5.69 16.70 9.97
CA ARG A 47 6.57 17.53 9.14
C ARG A 47 5.98 18.90 8.89
N LYS A 48 4.72 18.97 8.45
CA LYS A 48 4.02 20.24 8.24
C LYS A 48 4.09 21.13 9.49
N ASN A 49 3.95 20.55 10.69
CA ASN A 49 4.01 21.30 11.94
C ASN A 49 5.45 21.73 12.29
N SER A 50 6.44 20.84 12.14
CA SER A 50 7.84 21.13 12.50
C SER A 50 8.56 22.07 11.53
N ILE A 51 8.17 22.14 10.25
CA ILE A 51 8.71 23.10 9.28
C ILE A 51 8.44 24.56 9.70
N GLN A 52 7.38 24.81 10.49
CA GLN A 52 7.13 26.14 11.05
C GLN A 52 8.14 26.52 12.15
N GLU A 53 8.88 25.56 12.70
CA GLU A 53 9.74 25.71 13.88
C GLU A 53 11.24 25.53 13.58
N GLU A 54 11.63 24.75 12.55
CA GLU A 54 13.03 24.47 12.19
C GLU A 54 13.40 24.98 10.79
N ILE A 55 14.40 25.87 10.71
CA ILE A 55 15.07 26.21 9.44
C ILE A 55 16.37 25.39 9.37
N GLY A 56 16.45 24.42 8.43
CA GLY A 56 17.76 23.91 7.97
C GLY A 56 18.01 22.39 7.95
N HIS A 57 17.03 21.52 8.22
CA HIS A 57 17.22 20.05 8.18
C HIS A 57 16.34 19.29 7.15
N ASP A 58 15.71 19.99 6.20
CA ASP A 58 14.58 19.42 5.45
C ASP A 58 14.94 18.44 4.31
N GLN A 59 16.09 18.57 3.66
CA GLN A 59 16.36 17.81 2.43
C GLN A 59 16.46 16.28 2.63
N GLN A 60 17.16 15.79 3.65
CA GLN A 60 17.26 14.34 3.91
C GLN A 60 15.90 13.75 4.33
N LYS A 61 15.12 14.50 5.11
CA LYS A 61 13.78 14.12 5.57
C LYS A 61 12.81 14.02 4.38
N LEU A 62 12.94 14.89 3.38
CA LEU A 62 12.13 14.85 2.15
C LEU A 62 12.48 13.68 1.24
N VAL A 63 13.77 13.33 1.11
CA VAL A 63 14.19 12.16 0.34
C VAL A 63 13.57 10.87 0.91
N LEU A 64 13.59 10.72 2.24
CA LEU A 64 12.99 9.57 2.89
C LEU A 64 11.46 9.50 2.68
N LEU A 65 10.76 10.64 2.78
CA LEU A 65 9.34 10.71 2.47
C LEU A 65 9.04 10.32 1.02
N ALA A 66 9.84 10.79 0.07
CA ALA A 66 9.68 10.42 -1.34
C ALA A 66 9.82 8.90 -1.57
N GLN A 67 10.77 8.25 -0.89
CA GLN A 67 10.94 6.78 -0.93
C GLN A 67 9.71 6.06 -0.37
N TYR A 68 9.16 6.52 0.76
CA TYR A 68 7.95 5.94 1.33
C TYR A 68 6.74 6.11 0.41
N ILE A 69 6.61 7.25 -0.25
CA ILE A 69 5.53 7.47 -1.23
C ILE A 69 5.68 6.51 -2.41
N GLN A 70 6.89 6.36 -2.96
CA GLN A 70 7.14 5.42 -4.04
C GLN A 70 6.73 4.00 -3.64
N ARG A 71 7.01 3.59 -2.40
CA ARG A 71 6.56 2.29 -1.86
C ARG A 71 5.04 2.19 -1.82
N ILE A 72 4.33 3.22 -1.36
CA ILE A 72 2.85 3.25 -1.34
C ILE A 72 2.29 3.08 -2.76
N GLN A 73 2.89 3.73 -3.76
CA GLN A 73 2.47 3.60 -5.16
C GLN A 73 2.69 2.18 -5.69
N GLN A 74 3.82 1.55 -5.35
CA GLN A 74 4.11 0.16 -5.73
C GLN A 74 3.15 -0.83 -5.05
N GLU A 75 2.86 -0.63 -3.76
CA GLU A 75 1.90 -1.44 -3.00
C GLU A 75 0.49 -1.31 -3.57
N SER A 76 0.04 -0.08 -3.87
CA SER A 76 -1.25 0.19 -4.53
C SER A 76 -1.33 -0.53 -5.88
N LYS A 77 -0.30 -0.40 -6.74
CA LYS A 77 -0.26 -1.08 -8.03
C LYS A 77 -0.41 -2.60 -7.90
N CYS A 78 0.36 -3.21 -6.98
CA CYS A 78 0.30 -4.65 -6.76
C CYS A 78 -1.08 -5.10 -6.23
N LEU A 79 -1.72 -4.28 -5.39
CA LEU A 79 -3.07 -4.59 -4.88
C LEU A 79 -4.13 -4.47 -5.98
N ASN A 80 -4.01 -3.50 -6.89
CA ASN A 80 -4.94 -3.35 -8.02
C ASN A 80 -4.88 -4.52 -9.02
N GLU A 81 -3.81 -5.34 -9.00
CA GLU A 81 -3.74 -6.59 -9.76
C GLU A 81 -4.50 -7.75 -9.07
N CYS A 82 -4.76 -7.65 -7.76
CA CYS A 82 -5.38 -8.69 -6.94
C CYS A 82 -6.82 -8.37 -6.53
N TYR A 83 -7.24 -7.11 -6.63
CA TYR A 83 -8.57 -6.61 -6.24
C TYR A 83 -9.23 -5.92 -7.43
N ALA A 84 -10.56 -6.06 -7.53
CA ALA A 84 -11.38 -5.47 -8.58
C ALA A 84 -12.47 -4.53 -8.00
N ASP A 85 -13.19 -3.86 -8.90
CA ASP A 85 -14.39 -3.07 -8.63
C ASP A 85 -14.21 -2.01 -7.52
N GLU A 86 -15.03 -2.10 -6.47
CA GLU A 86 -15.07 -1.15 -5.37
C GLU A 86 -13.76 -1.12 -4.59
N LYS A 87 -13.11 -2.29 -4.41
CA LYS A 87 -11.87 -2.38 -3.64
C LYS A 87 -10.70 -1.75 -4.37
N GLU A 88 -10.59 -2.00 -5.68
CA GLU A 88 -9.58 -1.34 -6.53
C GLU A 88 -9.75 0.19 -6.49
N THR A 89 -11.00 0.65 -6.61
CA THR A 89 -11.33 2.08 -6.53
C THR A 89 -10.95 2.68 -5.18
N GLU A 90 -11.24 1.98 -4.08
CA GLU A 90 -10.89 2.41 -2.73
C GLU A 90 -9.37 2.54 -2.54
N ILE A 91 -8.60 1.56 -3.03
CA ILE A 91 -7.13 1.56 -2.96
C ILE A 91 -6.57 2.77 -3.71
N LYS A 92 -7.02 3.01 -4.95
CA LYS A 92 -6.60 4.17 -5.77
C LYS A 92 -6.93 5.50 -5.11
N GLN A 93 -8.12 5.64 -4.51
CA GLN A 93 -8.51 6.85 -3.79
C GLN A 93 -7.59 7.10 -2.58
N LYS A 94 -7.26 6.05 -1.82
CA LYS A 94 -6.37 6.15 -0.67
C LYS A 94 -4.94 6.53 -1.06
N GLU A 95 -4.42 6.00 -2.16
CA GLU A 95 -3.14 6.40 -2.74
C GLU A 95 -3.17 7.87 -3.19
N MET A 96 -4.18 8.26 -3.96
CA MET A 96 -4.33 9.63 -4.48
C MET A 96 -4.36 10.67 -3.35
N ASN A 97 -5.00 10.33 -2.23
CA ASN A 97 -5.00 11.17 -1.04
C ASN A 97 -3.58 11.42 -0.48
N VAL A 98 -2.72 10.39 -0.42
CA VAL A 98 -1.31 10.53 0.00
C VAL A 98 -0.55 11.43 -0.99
N LEU A 99 -0.70 11.19 -2.29
CA LEU A 99 -0.02 11.96 -3.33
C LEU A 99 -0.43 13.44 -3.33
N THR A 100 -1.72 13.70 -3.09
CA THR A 100 -2.25 15.06 -2.99
C THR A 100 -1.65 15.79 -1.79
N LEU A 101 -1.64 15.15 -0.61
CA LEU A 101 -1.07 15.74 0.60
C LEU A 101 0.45 15.95 0.49
N TRP A 102 1.15 15.02 -0.16
CA TRP A 102 2.57 15.18 -0.47
C TRP A 102 2.83 16.40 -1.33
N LYS A 103 2.08 16.56 -2.44
CA LYS A 103 2.23 17.71 -3.33
C LYS A 103 2.01 19.03 -2.60
N LEU A 104 1.00 19.09 -1.72
CA LEU A 104 0.74 20.26 -0.89
C LEU A 104 1.87 20.55 0.09
N LEU A 105 2.46 19.50 0.68
CA LEU A 105 3.61 19.66 1.58
C LEU A 105 4.84 20.19 0.84
N GLN A 106 5.13 19.69 -0.36
CA GLN A 106 6.23 20.20 -1.19
C GLN A 106 6.03 21.69 -1.54
N GLN A 107 4.82 22.05 -1.97
CA GLN A 107 4.46 23.45 -2.25
C GLN A 107 4.61 24.37 -1.04
N PHE A 108 4.36 23.86 0.17
CA PHE A 108 4.53 24.63 1.39
C PHE A 108 6.01 24.83 1.76
N ILE A 109 6.88 23.89 1.42
CA ILE A 109 8.32 23.96 1.70
C ILE A 109 9.06 24.84 0.68
N ASP A 110 8.61 24.82 -0.58
CA ASP A 110 9.21 25.61 -1.67
C ASP A 110 8.83 27.10 -1.63
N GLN A 111 7.96 27.52 -0.68
CA GLN A 111 7.52 28.91 -0.45
C GLN A 111 8.43 29.65 0.52
#